data_AF-A0AAJ1TWF7-F1
#
_entry.id   AF-A0AAJ1TWF7-F1
#
_cell.length_a   1.000
_cell.length_b   1.000
_cell.length_c   1.000
_cell.angle_alpha   90.00
_cell.angle_beta   90.00
_cell.angle_gamma   90.00
#
_symmetry.space_group_name_H-M   'P 1'
#
loop_
_entity.id
_entity.type
_entity.pdbx_description
1 polymer ?
#
loop_
_entity_poly.entity_id
_entity_poly.type
_entity_poly.pdbx_seq_one_letter_code
_entity_poly.pdbx_strand_id
1 'polypeptide(L)'
;MPQVRRGLVVVATLAAVGAGALVVGTVGMVAASEPAHRPMTSVAAAADVGEPALDRRVPEGHRLVGHGRLGLAVPEEWPTDAIECNGEPVADTVVNPMYVFCAMATPAAPDVTAVELGRAWGSGPSADEAGVAASPPVSLSREPTVCDDALGGAVVCRAVVTDGAGSALTVRSTIADRAGAVAAVAALADAVFLLEADEVVVPSEFGPGAFADFSSDAYRERLEAAGLEVDVVEVRRLPAAAGRFVAVDPAVSTILPRGATVRLEVAEQ
;
A
#
# COMPACT_ATOMS: atom_id res chain seq x y z
N MET A 1 -19.39 -25.75 -64.39
CA MET A 1 -19.50 -24.51 -65.17
C MET A 1 -19.79 -23.37 -64.19
N PRO A 2 -19.22 -22.15 -64.29
CA PRO A 2 -17.90 -21.65 -64.71
C PRO A 2 -17.15 -20.96 -63.52
N GLN A 3 -15.86 -21.18 -63.25
CA GLN A 3 -14.67 -20.42 -63.69
C GLN A 3 -14.79 -18.90 -63.92
N VAL A 4 -14.03 -18.09 -63.15
CA VAL A 4 -13.17 -16.94 -63.55
C VAL A 4 -12.20 -16.68 -62.36
N ARG A 5 -10.92 -17.12 -62.30
CA ARG A 5 -9.65 -16.67 -62.92
C ARG A 5 -9.29 -15.18 -62.79
N ARG A 6 -8.15 -14.91 -62.12
CA ARG A 6 -7.07 -13.91 -62.36
C ARG A 6 -6.46 -13.54 -60.98
N GLY A 7 -5.18 -13.71 -60.63
CA GLY A 7 -3.94 -13.83 -61.38
C GLY A 7 -3.15 -12.52 -61.29
N LEU A 8 -2.12 -12.44 -60.43
CA LEU A 8 -0.97 -11.52 -60.55
C LEU A 8 0.11 -11.98 -59.53
N VAL A 9 1.20 -12.63 -59.97
CA VAL A 9 2.52 -12.12 -60.43
C VAL A 9 3.43 -11.61 -59.29
N VAL A 10 4.57 -12.30 -59.25
CA VAL A 10 5.79 -12.18 -58.43
C VAL A 10 6.56 -10.90 -58.74
N VAL A 11 7.16 -10.26 -57.71
CA VAL A 11 8.51 -9.66 -57.80
C VAL A 11 9.22 -9.80 -56.45
N ALA A 12 10.40 -10.42 -56.48
CA ALA A 12 11.37 -10.49 -55.38
C ALA A 12 12.46 -9.43 -55.57
N THR A 13 12.89 -8.74 -54.51
CA THR A 13 14.26 -8.18 -54.32
C THR A 13 14.33 -7.52 -52.92
N LEU A 14 15.18 -7.95 -51.98
CA LEU A 14 16.62 -7.69 -51.80
C LEU A 14 16.96 -6.20 -51.63
N ALA A 15 17.24 -5.78 -50.39
CA ALA A 15 17.99 -4.57 -50.03
C ALA A 15 18.73 -4.86 -48.71
N ALA A 16 20.03 -5.16 -48.74
CA ALA A 16 21.17 -4.24 -48.85
C ALA A 16 21.54 -3.61 -47.49
N VAL A 17 22.63 -4.16 -46.94
CA VAL A 17 23.41 -3.62 -45.83
C VAL A 17 24.09 -2.31 -46.28
N GLY A 18 23.99 -1.27 -45.46
CA GLY A 18 24.71 -0.01 -45.65
C GLY A 18 25.02 0.65 -44.31
N ALA A 19 26.29 0.63 -43.92
CA ALA A 19 26.85 1.36 -42.80
C ALA A 19 27.06 2.84 -43.15
N GLY A 20 27.05 3.74 -42.17
CA GLY A 20 27.77 5.01 -42.30
C GLY A 20 27.25 6.22 -41.51
N ALA A 21 28.07 6.62 -40.54
CA ALA A 21 28.44 8.00 -40.18
C ALA A 21 27.54 8.85 -39.24
N LEU A 22 28.16 9.17 -38.09
CA LEU A 22 27.98 10.34 -37.24
C LEU A 22 27.88 11.66 -38.03
N VAL A 23 27.01 12.58 -37.59
CA VAL A 23 27.27 14.04 -37.57
C VAL A 23 26.59 14.69 -36.35
N VAL A 24 27.35 15.61 -35.76
CA VAL A 24 27.15 16.45 -34.58
C VAL A 24 26.24 17.66 -34.87
N GLY A 25 25.44 18.11 -33.88
CA GLY A 25 25.33 19.55 -33.59
C GLY A 25 24.03 20.33 -33.87
N THR A 26 23.45 20.83 -32.76
CA THR A 26 22.85 22.17 -32.53
C THR A 26 21.44 22.57 -33.05
N VAL A 27 20.51 22.66 -32.08
CA VAL A 27 19.53 23.73 -31.70
C VAL A 27 18.87 24.62 -32.78
N GLY A 28 17.52 24.64 -32.80
CA GLY A 28 16.71 25.81 -33.16
C GLY A 28 15.30 25.58 -33.77
N MET A 29 14.25 25.69 -32.93
CA MET A 29 12.84 26.16 -33.11
C MET A 29 12.29 26.55 -34.52
N VAL A 30 11.01 26.43 -34.96
CA VAL A 30 9.67 26.20 -34.37
C VAL A 30 8.59 26.00 -35.49
N ALA A 31 7.52 25.25 -35.17
CA ALA A 31 6.11 25.22 -35.66
C ALA A 31 5.69 24.83 -37.10
N ALA A 32 4.84 23.78 -37.20
CA ALA A 32 3.41 23.88 -37.60
C ALA A 32 2.63 22.55 -37.41
N SER A 33 1.69 22.55 -36.44
CA SER A 33 0.35 21.91 -36.37
C SER A 33 0.01 20.53 -36.99
N GLU A 34 -0.12 19.51 -36.11
CA GLU A 34 -1.24 18.55 -35.83
C GLU A 34 -2.15 17.92 -36.92
N PRO A 35 -2.60 16.63 -36.78
CA PRO A 35 -3.46 16.21 -35.66
C PRO A 35 -3.13 14.88 -34.93
N ALA A 36 -3.24 14.96 -33.59
CA ALA A 36 -3.82 14.00 -32.65
C ALA A 36 -3.44 12.51 -32.76
N HIS A 37 -2.28 12.15 -32.21
CA HIS A 37 -2.11 10.91 -31.45
C HIS A 37 -1.72 11.33 -30.03
N ARG A 38 -2.57 11.08 -29.02
CA ARG A 38 -2.25 11.34 -27.61
C ARG A 38 -1.08 10.44 -27.21
N PRO A 39 0.12 10.96 -26.95
CA PRO A 39 1.16 10.20 -26.28
C PRO A 39 0.87 10.25 -24.79
N MET A 40 0.85 9.09 -24.12
CA MET A 40 1.05 9.04 -22.69
C MET A 40 2.41 9.70 -22.41
N THR A 41 2.37 10.96 -21.98
CA THR A 41 3.58 11.68 -21.59
C THR A 41 3.89 11.20 -20.18
N SER A 42 4.69 10.14 -20.10
CA SER A 42 5.38 9.79 -18.87
C SER A 42 6.26 10.98 -18.49
N VAL A 43 5.84 11.73 -17.48
CA VAL A 43 6.73 12.67 -16.79
C VAL A 43 7.62 11.80 -15.91
N ALA A 44 8.62 11.17 -16.52
CA ALA A 44 9.73 10.55 -15.81
C ALA A 44 10.67 11.67 -15.33
N ALA A 45 10.30 12.30 -14.23
CA ALA A 45 11.28 12.90 -13.34
C ALA A 45 11.53 11.87 -12.23
N ALA A 46 12.52 11.00 -12.44
CA ALA A 46 13.13 10.31 -11.32
C ALA A 46 13.80 11.39 -10.47
N ALA A 47 13.08 11.87 -9.44
CA ALA A 47 13.70 12.61 -8.38
C ALA A 47 14.62 11.64 -7.65
N ASP A 48 15.91 11.96 -7.66
CA ASP A 48 16.90 11.38 -6.76
C ASP A 48 16.35 11.60 -5.34
N VAL A 49 15.90 10.53 -4.70
CA VAL A 49 15.36 10.58 -3.33
C VAL A 49 16.55 10.80 -2.43
N GLY A 50 16.77 12.07 -2.05
CA GLY A 50 17.71 12.44 -1.02
C GLY A 50 17.46 11.60 0.24
N GLU A 51 18.55 11.22 0.90
CA GLU A 51 18.58 10.50 2.17
C GLU A 51 17.47 11.04 3.10
N PRO A 52 16.47 10.23 3.51
CA PRO A 52 15.39 10.73 4.34
C PRO A 52 15.98 11.17 5.68
N ALA A 53 15.80 12.45 6.02
CA ALA A 53 16.12 12.95 7.34
C ALA A 53 15.25 12.18 8.36
N LEU A 54 15.90 11.31 9.15
CA LEU A 54 15.35 10.48 10.22
C LEU A 54 14.91 11.30 11.47
N ASP A 55 14.27 12.45 11.28
CA ASP A 55 13.77 13.24 12.40
C ASP A 55 12.28 12.94 12.57
N ARG A 56 11.99 11.84 13.27
CA ARG A 56 10.63 11.39 13.59
C ARG A 56 9.96 12.42 14.49
N ARG A 57 9.29 13.40 13.88
CA ARG A 57 8.46 14.36 14.60
C ARG A 57 7.06 13.81 14.67
N VAL A 58 6.62 13.49 15.88
CA VAL A 58 5.20 13.25 16.17
C VAL A 58 4.58 14.60 16.53
N PRO A 59 3.70 15.17 15.68
CA PRO A 59 3.04 16.42 16.02
C PRO A 59 2.17 16.27 17.27
N GLU A 60 1.91 17.38 17.96
CA GLU A 60 0.95 17.37 19.08
C GLU A 60 -0.43 16.91 18.58
N GLY A 61 -1.12 16.10 19.40
CA GLY A 61 -2.42 15.51 19.04
C GLY A 61 -2.34 14.42 17.96
N HIS A 62 -1.16 13.83 17.73
CA HIS A 62 -1.01 12.67 16.84
C HIS A 62 -0.56 11.43 17.60
N ARG A 63 -1.09 10.28 17.20
CA ARG A 63 -0.65 8.95 17.62
C ARG A 63 0.19 8.28 16.54
N LEU A 64 1.06 7.38 16.98
CA LEU A 64 1.87 6.57 16.09
C LEU A 64 1.16 5.26 15.73
N VAL A 65 1.10 4.96 14.45
CA VAL A 65 0.64 3.69 13.90
C VAL A 65 1.67 3.11 12.96
N GLY A 66 1.68 1.79 12.78
CA GLY A 66 2.66 1.15 11.92
C GLY A 66 2.21 -0.17 11.31
N HIS A 67 3.01 -0.66 10.38
CA HIS A 67 2.92 -1.99 9.78
C HIS A 67 4.31 -2.49 9.41
N GLY A 68 4.68 -3.69 9.89
CA GLY A 68 6.02 -4.23 9.68
C GLY A 68 7.09 -3.31 10.27
N ARG A 69 7.92 -2.72 9.40
CA ARG A 69 8.97 -1.74 9.79
C ARG A 69 8.63 -0.30 9.45
N LEU A 70 7.40 -0.04 8.99
CA LEU A 70 6.95 1.29 8.62
C LEU A 70 6.11 1.88 9.74
N GLY A 71 6.29 3.18 9.98
CA GLY A 71 5.49 3.96 10.92
C GLY A 71 4.97 5.25 10.28
N LEU A 72 3.88 5.78 10.85
CA LEU A 72 3.27 7.04 10.49
C LEU A 72 2.63 7.69 11.72
N ALA A 73 2.73 9.01 11.83
CA ALA A 73 1.95 9.78 12.79
C ALA A 73 0.61 10.17 12.15
N VAL A 74 -0.49 9.86 12.83
CA VAL A 74 -1.86 10.20 12.40
C VAL A 74 -2.57 10.95 13.53
N PRO A 75 -3.56 11.82 13.25
CA PRO A 75 -4.31 12.49 14.30
C PRO A 75 -4.92 11.50 15.31
N GLU A 76 -4.90 11.83 16.60
CA GLU A 76 -5.43 10.97 17.66
C GLU A 76 -6.92 10.68 17.50
N GLU A 77 -7.66 11.64 16.94
CA GLU A 77 -9.09 11.52 16.68
C GLU A 77 -9.43 10.57 15.52
N TRP A 78 -8.45 10.16 14.70
CA TRP A 78 -8.70 9.21 13.63
C TRP A 78 -9.02 7.83 14.24
N PRO A 79 -10.27 7.35 14.12
CA PRO A 79 -10.61 6.01 14.54
C PRO A 79 -9.75 4.96 13.81
N THR A 80 -9.73 3.77 14.39
CA THR A 80 -9.25 2.58 13.71
C THR A 80 -10.47 1.85 13.14
N ASP A 81 -10.38 1.43 11.88
CA ASP A 81 -11.40 0.66 11.17
C ASP A 81 -12.78 1.32 11.13
N ALA A 82 -12.85 2.65 10.94
CA ALA A 82 -14.09 3.32 10.54
C ALA A 82 -14.38 3.05 9.06
N ILE A 83 -14.68 1.77 8.79
CA ILE A 83 -14.94 1.20 7.47
C ILE A 83 -16.35 0.63 7.38
N GLU A 84 -16.87 0.60 6.16
CA GLU A 84 -18.07 -0.14 5.79
C GLU A 84 -17.70 -1.48 5.10
N CYS A 85 -18.72 -2.20 4.65
CA CYS A 85 -18.60 -3.38 3.82
C CYS A 85 -17.50 -3.24 2.74
N ASN A 86 -16.64 -4.26 2.62
CA ASN A 86 -15.45 -4.31 1.76
C ASN A 86 -14.25 -3.45 2.18
N GLY A 87 -14.25 -2.90 3.40
CA GLY A 87 -13.13 -2.09 3.85
C GLY A 87 -13.15 -0.65 3.38
N GLU A 88 -14.29 -0.19 2.87
CA GLU A 88 -14.42 1.17 2.35
C GLU A 88 -14.45 2.17 3.51
N PRO A 89 -13.49 3.11 3.62
CA PRO A 89 -13.47 4.11 4.69
C PRO A 89 -14.69 5.03 4.63
N VAL A 90 -15.32 5.29 5.78
CA VAL A 90 -16.48 6.21 5.89
C VAL A 90 -16.17 7.49 6.67
N ALA A 91 -14.99 7.56 7.28
CA ALA A 91 -14.43 8.74 7.92
C ALA A 91 -12.91 8.66 7.82
N ASP A 92 -12.22 9.76 8.12
CA ASP A 92 -10.77 9.73 8.25
C ASP A 92 -10.37 8.65 9.26
N THR A 93 -9.50 7.71 8.86
CA THR A 93 -9.29 6.49 9.65
C THR A 93 -7.97 5.82 9.34
N VAL A 94 -7.47 5.08 10.32
CA VAL A 94 -6.48 4.02 10.08
C VAL A 94 -7.24 2.75 9.79
N VAL A 95 -6.87 2.03 8.74
CA VAL A 95 -7.51 0.77 8.33
C VAL A 95 -6.51 -0.35 8.53
N ASN A 96 -6.80 -1.24 9.46
CA ASN A 96 -6.10 -2.51 9.56
C ASN A 96 -6.51 -3.40 8.37
N PRO A 97 -5.69 -4.36 7.95
CA PRO A 97 -5.99 -5.27 6.85
C PRO A 97 -7.14 -6.27 7.14
N MET A 98 -8.06 -5.93 8.04
CA MET A 98 -9.25 -6.66 8.39
C MET A 98 -10.41 -6.24 7.52
N TYR A 99 -10.72 -7.03 6.50
CA TYR A 99 -11.86 -6.73 5.64
C TYR A 99 -12.97 -7.75 5.80
N VAL A 100 -14.13 -7.25 6.24
CA VAL A 100 -15.41 -7.94 6.05
C VAL A 100 -15.73 -7.85 4.57
N PHE A 101 -15.55 -8.95 3.85
CA PHE A 101 -15.95 -9.04 2.45
C PHE A 101 -17.48 -9.11 2.37
N CYS A 102 -18.08 -8.16 1.66
CA CYS A 102 -19.49 -8.14 1.35
C CYS A 102 -19.68 -8.33 -0.16
N ALA A 103 -20.74 -9.02 -0.59
CA ALA A 103 -20.97 -9.28 -2.02
C ALA A 103 -21.35 -8.04 -2.84
N MET A 104 -21.59 -6.88 -2.20
CA MET A 104 -22.05 -5.64 -2.85
C MET A 104 -20.94 -4.61 -2.86
N ALA A 105 -20.71 -3.94 -3.99
CA ALA A 105 -19.77 -2.83 -4.08
C ALA A 105 -20.30 -1.61 -3.30
N THR A 106 -19.42 -0.98 -2.52
CA THR A 106 -19.72 0.22 -1.72
C THR A 106 -19.16 1.44 -2.44
N PRO A 107 -19.94 2.51 -2.68
CA PRO A 107 -19.41 3.77 -3.20
C PRO A 107 -18.41 4.38 -2.21
N ALA A 108 -17.39 5.08 -2.73
CA ALA A 108 -16.44 5.74 -1.87
C ALA A 108 -17.08 6.93 -1.15
N ALA A 109 -16.86 7.05 0.16
CA ALA A 109 -17.29 8.22 0.90
C ALA A 109 -16.52 9.46 0.41
N PRO A 110 -17.19 10.60 0.17
CA PRO A 110 -16.50 11.83 -0.22
C PRO A 110 -15.73 12.41 0.97
N ASP A 111 -14.64 13.11 0.67
CA ASP A 111 -13.88 13.88 1.66
C ASP A 111 -13.33 13.04 2.83
N VAL A 112 -12.85 11.83 2.51
CA VAL A 112 -12.23 10.91 3.47
C VAL A 112 -10.78 10.65 3.10
N THR A 113 -9.90 10.64 4.11
CA THR A 113 -8.51 10.24 3.99
C THR A 113 -8.22 9.07 4.91
N ALA A 114 -7.67 8.00 4.36
CA ALA A 114 -7.40 6.78 5.10
C ALA A 114 -5.96 6.33 4.93
N VAL A 115 -5.42 5.72 5.98
CA VAL A 115 -4.14 5.02 5.96
C VAL A 115 -4.42 3.55 6.15
N GLU A 116 -4.24 2.77 5.09
CA GLU A 116 -4.38 1.33 5.11
C GLU A 116 -3.03 0.68 5.42
N LEU A 117 -3.03 -0.14 6.46
CA LEU A 117 -1.86 -0.83 6.96
C LEU A 117 -1.65 -2.13 6.16
N GLY A 118 -0.52 -2.23 5.47
CA GLY A 118 -0.29 -3.26 4.45
C GLY A 118 -0.62 -2.78 3.02
N ARG A 119 -0.62 -3.72 2.07
CA ARG A 119 -1.10 -3.46 0.70
C ARG A 119 -2.60 -3.68 0.62
N ALA A 120 -3.33 -2.69 0.11
CA ALA A 120 -4.76 -2.79 -0.20
C ALA A 120 -5.05 -3.99 -1.13
N TRP A 121 -6.13 -4.73 -0.88
CA TRP A 121 -6.61 -5.76 -1.80
C TRP A 121 -6.93 -5.13 -3.17
N GLY A 122 -6.42 -5.70 -4.27
CA GLY A 122 -6.56 -5.12 -5.61
C GLY A 122 -5.42 -4.20 -6.05
N SER A 123 -4.47 -3.89 -5.17
CA SER A 123 -3.11 -3.64 -5.64
C SER A 123 -2.57 -4.99 -6.16
N GLY A 124 -2.14 -5.05 -7.43
CA GLY A 124 -1.69 -6.29 -8.04
C GLY A 124 -0.58 -6.96 -7.21
N PRO A 125 -0.37 -8.29 -7.34
CA PRO A 125 0.67 -8.97 -6.59
C PRO A 125 2.01 -8.26 -6.83
N SER A 126 2.70 -7.89 -5.75
CA SER A 126 4.09 -7.47 -5.89
C SER A 126 4.89 -8.68 -6.39
N ALA A 127 5.71 -8.46 -7.41
CA ALA A 127 6.83 -9.35 -7.65
C ALA A 127 7.66 -9.40 -6.35
N ASP A 128 8.02 -10.60 -5.93
CA ASP A 128 8.81 -10.90 -4.72
C ASP A 128 8.01 -11.17 -3.43
N GLU A 129 7.06 -12.11 -3.51
CA GLU A 129 6.74 -13.02 -2.38
C GLU A 129 7.73 -14.21 -2.32
N ALA A 130 9.02 -13.94 -2.56
CA ALA A 130 10.07 -14.96 -2.60
C ALA A 130 11.15 -14.67 -1.57
N GLY A 131 11.07 -15.36 -0.43
CA GLY A 131 12.23 -15.82 0.33
C GLY A 131 13.10 -14.74 0.98
N VAL A 132 13.13 -14.77 2.32
CA VAL A 132 14.11 -14.07 3.15
C VAL A 132 15.54 -14.40 2.67
N ALA A 133 16.16 -13.47 1.95
CA ALA A 133 17.58 -13.48 1.63
C ALA A 133 18.15 -12.07 1.88
N ALA A 134 19.11 -12.01 2.81
CA ALA A 134 19.97 -10.89 3.21
C ALA A 134 19.59 -9.48 2.68
N SER A 135 18.99 -8.65 3.55
CA SER A 135 18.54 -7.30 3.18
C SER A 135 19.69 -6.37 2.77
N PRO A 136 19.64 -5.74 1.57
CA PRO A 136 20.42 -4.53 1.26
C PRO A 136 20.01 -3.37 2.20
N PRO A 137 20.69 -2.19 2.19
CA PRO A 137 20.28 -1.04 3.00
C PRO A 137 18.79 -0.78 2.87
N VAL A 138 18.12 -0.62 4.01
CA VAL A 138 16.66 -0.46 4.08
C VAL A 138 16.32 0.93 3.55
N SER A 139 15.97 1.02 2.28
CA SER A 139 15.44 2.23 1.67
C SER A 139 13.91 2.21 1.70
N LEU A 140 13.32 3.37 1.95
CA LEU A 140 11.92 3.60 1.64
C LEU A 140 11.78 3.82 0.14
N SER A 141 10.78 3.20 -0.45
CA SER A 141 10.36 3.45 -1.82
C SER A 141 8.90 3.89 -1.81
N ARG A 142 8.57 4.86 -2.65
CA ARG A 142 7.22 5.37 -2.82
C ARG A 142 6.78 5.14 -4.26
N GLU A 143 5.69 4.42 -4.42
CA GLU A 143 5.01 4.33 -5.72
C GLU A 143 4.38 5.70 -6.07
N PRO A 144 4.37 6.09 -7.35
CA PRO A 144 3.70 7.31 -7.78
C PRO A 144 2.25 7.36 -7.32
N THR A 145 1.75 8.54 -6.97
CA THR A 145 0.33 8.71 -6.64
C THR A 145 -0.51 8.45 -7.89
N VAL A 146 -1.43 7.49 -7.80
CA VAL A 146 -2.40 7.15 -8.84
C VAL A 146 -3.77 7.62 -8.40
N CYS A 147 -4.55 8.20 -9.30
CA CYS A 147 -5.92 8.61 -9.03
C CYS A 147 -6.87 7.99 -10.05
N ASP A 148 -7.89 7.31 -9.56
CA ASP A 148 -8.91 6.63 -10.35
C ASP A 148 -10.30 7.22 -10.04
N ASP A 149 -11.21 7.12 -11.00
CA ASP A 149 -12.62 7.45 -10.78
C ASP A 149 -13.30 6.22 -10.15
N ALA A 150 -13.85 6.38 -8.94
CA ALA A 150 -14.50 5.31 -8.20
C ALA A 150 -16.02 5.29 -8.42
N LEU A 151 -16.64 4.19 -7.96
CA LEU A 151 -18.09 4.06 -7.94
C LEU A 151 -18.70 5.24 -7.16
N GLY A 152 -19.73 5.87 -7.73
CA GLY A 152 -20.36 7.07 -7.16
C GLY A 152 -19.75 8.39 -7.64
N GLY A 153 -18.75 8.36 -8.54
CA GLY A 153 -18.18 9.56 -9.17
C GLY A 153 -17.14 10.28 -8.32
N ALA A 154 -16.74 9.71 -7.18
CA ALA A 154 -15.62 10.20 -6.39
C ALA A 154 -14.29 9.92 -7.10
N VAL A 155 -13.30 10.81 -6.93
CA VAL A 155 -11.92 10.54 -7.32
C VAL A 155 -11.21 9.94 -6.12
N VAL A 156 -10.58 8.79 -6.30
CA VAL A 156 -9.77 8.14 -5.26
C VAL A 156 -8.32 8.23 -5.66
N CYS A 157 -7.53 8.97 -4.89
CA CYS A 157 -6.09 9.02 -5.04
C CYS A 157 -5.42 8.10 -4.03
N ARG A 158 -4.36 7.39 -4.45
CA ARG A 158 -3.61 6.46 -3.62
C ARG A 158 -2.11 6.52 -3.89
N ALA A 159 -1.31 6.25 -2.87
CA ALA A 159 0.11 5.96 -2.99
C ALA A 159 0.47 4.80 -2.07
N VAL A 160 1.47 4.01 -2.45
CA VAL A 160 2.00 2.93 -1.63
C VAL A 160 3.43 3.27 -1.26
N VAL A 161 3.74 3.19 0.04
CA VAL A 161 5.12 3.28 0.55
C VAL A 161 5.55 1.89 0.99
N THR A 162 6.71 1.44 0.52
CA THR A 162 7.27 0.13 0.85
C THR A 162 8.69 0.23 1.39
N ASP A 163 9.10 -0.72 2.21
CA ASP A 163 10.52 -0.94 2.52
C ASP A 163 11.11 -2.06 1.63
N GLY A 164 12.44 -2.18 1.66
CA GLY A 164 13.14 -3.29 0.98
C GLY A 164 12.97 -4.66 1.65
N ALA A 165 12.17 -4.78 2.71
CA ALA A 165 11.91 -6.01 3.45
C ALA A 165 10.48 -6.55 3.24
N GLY A 166 9.66 -5.87 2.44
CA GLY A 166 8.29 -6.28 2.10
C GLY A 166 7.19 -5.65 2.95
N SER A 167 7.51 -4.73 3.88
CA SER A 167 6.50 -3.92 4.57
C SER A 167 5.88 -2.92 3.59
N ALA A 168 4.58 -2.67 3.73
CA ALA A 168 3.87 -1.67 2.92
C ALA A 168 2.84 -0.87 3.75
N LEU A 169 2.66 0.40 3.40
CA LEU A 169 1.56 1.25 3.84
C LEU A 169 0.90 1.86 2.60
N THR A 170 -0.42 1.77 2.52
CA THR A 170 -1.19 2.43 1.46
C THR A 170 -1.87 3.66 2.05
N VAL A 171 -1.62 4.81 1.43
CA VAL A 171 -2.32 6.05 1.75
C VAL A 171 -3.37 6.30 0.69
N ARG A 172 -4.59 6.64 1.11
CA ARG A 172 -5.74 6.85 0.23
C ARG A 172 -6.47 8.14 0.61
N SER A 173 -6.96 8.89 -0.37
CA SER A 173 -7.82 10.06 -0.15
C SER A 173 -8.90 10.21 -1.23
N THR A 174 -10.08 10.66 -0.82
CA THR A 174 -11.27 10.88 -1.64
C THR A 174 -11.77 12.33 -1.57
N ILE A 175 -10.91 13.26 -1.14
CA ILE A 175 -11.19 14.70 -1.12
C ILE A 175 -11.73 15.14 -2.49
N ALA A 176 -12.83 15.91 -2.47
CA ALA A 176 -13.62 16.21 -3.66
C ALA A 176 -12.82 16.85 -4.82
N ASP A 177 -11.82 17.68 -4.48
CA ASP A 177 -10.87 18.20 -5.46
C ASP A 177 -9.69 17.24 -5.65
N ARG A 178 -9.44 16.83 -6.91
CA ARG A 178 -8.33 15.92 -7.27
C ARG A 178 -6.98 16.49 -6.84
N ALA A 179 -6.75 17.80 -6.93
CA ALA A 179 -5.48 18.38 -6.50
C ALA A 179 -5.32 18.30 -4.98
N GLY A 180 -6.39 18.57 -4.23
CA GLY A 180 -6.48 18.34 -2.78
C GLY A 180 -6.21 16.89 -2.38
N ALA A 181 -6.84 15.92 -3.06
CA ALA A 181 -6.63 14.49 -2.79
C ALA A 181 -5.18 14.05 -3.05
N VAL A 182 -4.55 14.52 -4.15
CA VAL A 182 -3.13 14.26 -4.44
C VAL A 182 -2.24 14.86 -3.35
N ALA A 183 -2.51 16.10 -2.93
CA ALA A 183 -1.72 16.77 -1.89
C ALA A 183 -1.83 16.06 -0.53
N ALA A 184 -3.03 15.62 -0.14
CA ALA A 184 -3.25 14.87 1.10
C ALA A 184 -2.51 13.53 1.08
N VAL A 185 -2.61 12.78 -0.02
CA VAL A 185 -1.87 11.51 -0.20
C VAL A 185 -0.36 11.74 -0.14
N ALA A 186 0.14 12.80 -0.78
CA ALA A 186 1.56 13.12 -0.77
C ALA A 186 2.07 13.47 0.63
N ALA A 187 1.35 14.32 1.36
CA ALA A 187 1.74 14.72 2.71
C ALA A 187 1.86 13.52 3.66
N LEU A 188 0.90 12.59 3.63
CA LEU A 188 0.94 11.39 4.46
C LEU A 188 2.01 10.39 4.00
N ALA A 189 2.17 10.18 2.68
CA ALA A 189 3.20 9.30 2.16
C ALA A 189 4.62 9.80 2.47
N ASP A 190 4.84 11.12 2.44
CA ASP A 190 6.13 11.74 2.78
C ASP A 190 6.41 11.74 4.30
N ALA A 191 5.37 11.54 5.12
CA ALA A 191 5.49 11.42 6.58
C ALA A 191 5.76 9.98 7.05
N VAL A 192 5.76 8.99 6.14
CA VAL A 192 6.09 7.60 6.48
C VAL A 192 7.58 7.49 6.80
N PHE A 193 7.91 6.80 7.89
CA PHE A 193 9.28 6.59 8.35
C PHE A 193 9.58 5.11 8.61
N LEU A 194 10.87 4.77 8.66
CA LEU A 194 11.35 3.46 9.12
C LEU A 194 11.42 3.45 10.65
N LEU A 195 10.90 2.40 11.25
CA LEU A 195 11.05 2.17 12.69
C LEU A 195 12.52 2.02 13.08
N GLU A 196 12.82 2.44 14.32
CA GLU A 196 14.12 2.21 14.93
C GLU A 196 14.32 0.71 15.22
N ALA A 197 15.57 0.28 15.41
CA ALA A 197 15.90 -1.14 15.53
C ALA A 197 15.31 -1.79 16.79
N ASP A 198 15.14 -1.00 17.84
CA ASP A 198 14.55 -1.35 19.13
C ASP A 198 13.03 -1.14 19.17
N GLU A 199 12.40 -0.88 18.03
CA GLU A 199 10.95 -0.77 17.92
C GLU A 199 10.33 -1.95 17.18
N VAL A 200 9.04 -2.16 17.45
CA VAL A 200 8.22 -3.18 16.82
C VAL A 200 6.77 -2.69 16.75
N VAL A 201 6.07 -3.03 15.67
CA VAL A 201 4.62 -2.85 15.56
C VAL A 201 3.93 -4.07 16.15
N VAL A 202 2.89 -3.90 16.96
CA VAL A 202 1.96 -4.99 17.34
C VAL A 202 1.34 -5.57 16.06
N PRO A 203 1.73 -6.78 15.63
CA PRO A 203 1.25 -7.36 14.37
C PRO A 203 -0.27 -7.52 14.36
N SER A 204 -0.90 -7.36 13.19
CA SER A 204 -2.28 -7.80 13.03
C SER A 204 -2.37 -9.33 13.08
N GLU A 205 -3.51 -9.81 13.56
CA GLU A 205 -3.90 -11.21 13.56
C GLU A 205 -4.13 -11.76 12.14
N PHE A 206 -4.34 -10.90 11.14
CA PHE A 206 -4.52 -11.26 9.73
C PHE A 206 -3.25 -11.04 8.91
N GLY A 207 -2.36 -12.04 8.89
CA GLY A 207 -1.25 -12.10 7.94
C GLY A 207 -1.67 -12.69 6.58
N PRO A 208 -0.80 -12.65 5.56
CA PRO A 208 -1.00 -13.41 4.33
C PRO A 208 -1.22 -14.90 4.67
N GLY A 209 -2.37 -15.46 4.26
CA GLY A 209 -2.78 -16.83 4.58
C GLY A 209 -3.71 -17.00 5.79
N ALA A 210 -4.10 -15.93 6.49
CA ALA A 210 -4.86 -15.97 7.75
C ALA A 210 -6.33 -16.46 7.65
N PHE A 211 -6.82 -16.88 6.49
CA PHE A 211 -8.15 -17.50 6.40
C PHE A 211 -8.19 -18.93 7.00
N ALA A 212 -7.03 -19.54 7.29
CA ALA A 212 -6.96 -20.94 7.68
C ALA A 212 -6.87 -21.20 9.20
N ASP A 213 -6.19 -20.36 9.99
CA ASP A 213 -5.99 -20.63 11.43
C ASP A 213 -6.05 -19.36 12.30
N PHE A 214 -7.20 -19.16 12.96
CA PHE A 214 -7.44 -18.11 13.97
C PHE A 214 -7.15 -18.60 15.41
N SER A 215 -6.09 -19.39 15.60
CA SER A 215 -5.74 -19.87 16.94
C SER A 215 -5.02 -18.76 17.72
N SER A 216 -5.31 -18.68 19.01
CA SER A 216 -4.58 -17.78 19.92
C SER A 216 -3.09 -18.14 20.00
N ASP A 217 -2.75 -19.42 19.89
CA ASP A 217 -1.36 -19.89 19.87
C ASP A 217 -0.59 -19.35 18.65
N ALA A 218 -1.18 -19.44 17.44
CA ALA A 218 -0.52 -18.93 16.23
C ALA A 218 -0.34 -17.40 16.30
N TYR A 219 -1.28 -16.69 16.90
CA TYR A 219 -1.13 -15.26 17.10
C TYR A 219 -0.08 -14.91 18.17
N ARG A 220 -0.05 -15.64 19.29
CA ARG A 220 1.03 -15.52 20.30
C ARG A 220 2.41 -15.72 19.66
N GLU A 221 2.60 -16.77 18.87
CA GLU A 221 3.87 -17.04 18.18
C GLU A 221 4.28 -15.88 17.27
N ARG A 222 3.31 -15.23 16.61
CA ARG A 222 3.57 -14.04 15.78
C ARG A 222 4.00 -12.83 16.61
N LEU A 223 3.37 -12.59 17.75
CA LEU A 223 3.75 -11.51 18.67
C LEU A 223 5.18 -11.73 19.19
N GLU A 224 5.50 -12.95 19.61
CA GLU A 224 6.83 -13.35 20.07
C GLU A 224 7.89 -13.24 18.96
N ALA A 225 7.58 -13.68 17.74
CA ALA A 225 8.46 -13.57 16.58
C ALA A 225 8.73 -12.10 16.18
N ALA A 226 7.79 -11.20 16.45
CA ALA A 226 7.99 -9.76 16.28
C ALA A 226 8.96 -9.19 17.35
N GLY A 227 9.14 -9.90 18.46
CA GLY A 227 9.99 -9.51 19.58
C GLY A 227 9.22 -8.87 20.73
N LEU A 228 7.93 -9.21 20.89
CA LEU A 228 7.10 -8.80 22.03
C LEU A 228 7.03 -9.93 23.07
N GLU A 229 6.88 -9.55 24.34
CA GLU A 229 6.51 -10.48 25.40
C GLU A 229 4.99 -10.60 25.46
N VAL A 230 4.44 -11.79 25.74
CA VAL A 230 2.99 -12.01 25.71
C VAL A 230 2.48 -12.47 27.08
N ASP A 231 1.56 -11.70 27.65
CA ASP A 231 0.77 -12.08 28.83
C ASP A 231 -0.61 -12.57 28.39
N VAL A 232 -0.89 -13.86 28.55
CA VAL A 232 -2.15 -14.47 28.10
C VAL A 232 -3.18 -14.41 29.22
N VAL A 233 -4.32 -13.79 28.95
CA VAL A 233 -5.43 -13.67 29.89
C VAL A 233 -6.68 -14.31 29.30
N GLU A 234 -7.26 -15.26 30.03
CA GLU A 234 -8.53 -15.84 29.65
C GLU A 234 -9.68 -14.90 30.03
N VAL A 235 -10.59 -14.66 29.08
CA VAL A 235 -11.75 -13.80 29.26
C VAL A 235 -13.02 -14.50 28.82
N ARG A 236 -14.06 -14.36 29.65
CA ARG A 236 -15.40 -14.83 29.29
C ARG A 236 -16.05 -13.90 28.26
N ARG A 237 -15.96 -14.23 26.97
CA ARG A 237 -16.74 -13.59 25.90
C ARG A 237 -17.63 -14.59 25.16
N LEU A 238 -18.94 -14.42 25.30
CA LEU A 238 -19.90 -15.10 24.43
C LEU A 238 -20.12 -14.27 23.15
N PRO A 239 -20.19 -14.87 21.95
CA PRO A 239 -20.21 -16.29 21.62
C PRO A 239 -18.85 -16.87 21.15
N ALA A 240 -17.71 -16.38 21.68
CA ALA A 240 -16.40 -16.86 21.21
C ALA A 240 -16.18 -18.34 21.59
N ALA A 241 -15.64 -19.11 20.65
CA ALA A 241 -15.21 -20.48 20.93
C ALA A 241 -13.97 -20.45 21.85
N ALA A 242 -13.90 -21.41 22.78
CA ALA A 242 -12.77 -21.62 23.68
C ALA A 242 -11.40 -21.52 22.97
N GLY A 243 -10.45 -20.81 23.57
CA GLY A 243 -9.09 -20.66 23.05
C GLY A 243 -8.97 -19.74 21.83
N ARG A 244 -10.04 -19.10 21.38
CA ARG A 244 -9.99 -18.14 20.28
C ARG A 244 -9.43 -16.79 20.75
N PHE A 245 -8.66 -16.14 19.90
CA PHE A 245 -8.28 -14.74 20.08
C PHE A 245 -9.50 -13.84 20.28
N VAL A 246 -9.43 -12.94 21.26
CA VAL A 246 -10.49 -11.97 21.57
C VAL A 246 -10.01 -10.54 21.33
N ALA A 247 -8.86 -10.17 21.88
CA ALA A 247 -8.29 -8.83 21.77
C ALA A 247 -6.80 -8.85 22.15
N VAL A 248 -6.08 -7.79 21.77
CA VAL A 248 -4.71 -7.52 22.20
C VAL A 248 -4.62 -6.09 22.73
N ASP A 249 -3.87 -5.89 23.81
CA ASP A 249 -3.60 -4.58 24.40
C ASP A 249 -2.09 -4.42 24.68
N PRO A 250 -1.41 -3.36 24.19
CA PRO A 250 -1.92 -2.33 23.28
C PRO A 250 -2.44 -2.89 21.95
N ALA A 251 -3.35 -2.14 21.32
CA ALA A 251 -4.03 -2.58 20.10
C ALA A 251 -3.05 -2.89 18.96
N VAL A 252 -3.51 -3.68 17.99
CA VAL A 252 -2.78 -3.92 16.74
C VAL A 252 -2.34 -2.59 16.11
N SER A 253 -1.20 -2.65 15.41
CA SER A 253 -0.63 -1.51 14.70
C SER A 253 -0.05 -0.41 15.60
N THR A 254 -0.08 -0.60 16.92
CA THR A 254 0.64 0.25 17.87
C THR A 254 2.14 -0.01 17.75
N ILE A 255 2.96 1.04 17.78
CA ILE A 255 4.41 0.93 17.83
C ILE A 255 4.87 0.88 19.29
N LEU A 256 5.64 -0.13 19.64
CA LEU A 256 6.15 -0.39 20.99
C LEU A 256 7.67 -0.62 20.97
N PRO A 257 8.35 -0.40 22.11
CA PRO A 257 9.69 -0.93 22.30
C PRO A 257 9.71 -2.45 22.18
N ARG A 258 10.77 -2.99 21.58
CA ARG A 258 11.05 -4.42 21.52
C ARG A 258 11.21 -4.96 22.94
N GLY A 259 10.60 -6.11 23.22
CA GLY A 259 10.50 -6.69 24.56
C GLY A 259 9.37 -6.11 25.42
N ALA A 260 8.58 -5.17 24.90
CA ALA A 260 7.36 -4.73 25.59
C ALA A 260 6.37 -5.89 25.73
N THR A 261 5.68 -5.93 26.86
CA THR A 261 4.62 -6.91 27.12
C THR A 261 3.31 -6.45 26.49
N VAL A 262 2.65 -7.36 25.78
CA VAL A 262 1.28 -7.20 25.29
C VAL A 262 0.37 -8.20 25.98
N ARG A 263 -0.83 -7.75 26.36
CA ARG A 263 -1.88 -8.62 26.90
C ARG A 263 -2.65 -9.25 25.75
N LEU A 264 -2.60 -10.56 25.65
CA LEU A 264 -3.38 -11.36 24.70
C LEU A 264 -4.63 -11.92 25.41
N GLU A 265 -5.80 -11.39 25.06
CA GLU A 265 -7.06 -11.91 25.57
C GLU A 265 -7.54 -13.08 24.71
N VAL A 266 -7.83 -14.20 25.37
CA VAL A 266 -8.33 -15.42 24.73
C VAL A 266 -9.64 -15.84 25.38
N ALA A 267 -10.54 -16.43 24.61
CA ALA A 267 -11.80 -16.92 25.16
C ALA A 267 -11.55 -18.06 26.15
N GLU A 268 -12.12 -17.97 27.35
CA GLU A 268 -12.13 -19.05 28.36
C GLU A 268 -12.53 -20.40 27.75
N GLN A 269 -11.90 -21.48 28.24
CA GLN A 269 -12.21 -22.84 27.82
C GLN A 269 -13.55 -23.37 28.34
#